data_AF-A0A0C3QJR5-F1
#
_entry.id   AF-A0A0C3QJR5-F1
#
_cell.length_a   1.000
_cell.length_b   1.000
_cell.length_c   1.000
_cell.angle_alpha   90.00
_cell.angle_beta   90.00
_cell.angle_gamma   90.00
#
_symmetry.space_group_name_H-M   'P 1'
#
loop_
_entity.id
_entity.type
_entity.pdbx_description
1 polymer ?
#
loop_
_entity_poly.entity_id
_entity_poly.type
_entity_poly.pdbx_seq_one_letter_code
_entity_poly.pdbx_strand_id
1 'polypeptide(L)'
;MSTAYAVNERVLCYHGPLVYEAKVLKTAYWDETTTKTGTIGEHYFVHYKGWKQTWDEWVPSSRLLKLNDTNLALQKSLMAQFKPPAKEKEASTSQHRHSGSTSSNFASTSKDVASSGTQRRKDGGGVSGLGGTTSSRKRGRDEMMDSDAANAKMKKPEMKLDVPDVLKVVLVDDWEAVTKNNQLVPLPRSPTVEEILGEFKEYCSSSDKKLPRSKETVLPTLISGLLLYFERSLGNNLLYRFERGQYADARRRYITGQHVVIGEEKSMGEVYGAEHLLRMLVNLPSMIAQTSLDPESVAILREYIVELMNFMVANKTRFFLQEYENAPSHYVTFMRS
;
A
#
# COMPACT_ATOMS: atom_id res chain seq x y z
N MET A 1 15.49 25.76 30.10
CA MET A 1 14.59 25.99 31.24
C MET A 1 13.47 24.97 31.12
N SER A 2 13.30 24.07 32.11
CA SER A 2 12.16 23.16 32.13
C SER A 2 10.90 23.98 32.37
N THR A 3 10.00 24.03 31.40
CA THR A 3 8.69 24.67 31.57
C THR A 3 7.76 23.65 32.19
N ALA A 4 7.50 23.77 33.49
CA ALA A 4 6.48 22.99 34.15
C ALA A 4 5.08 23.42 33.68
N TYR A 5 4.19 22.45 33.46
CA TYR A 5 2.79 22.68 33.04
C TYR A 5 1.82 22.31 34.17
N ALA A 6 0.74 23.09 34.33
CA ALA A 6 -0.24 22.86 35.37
C ALA A 6 -1.35 21.88 34.94
N VAL A 7 -1.94 21.17 35.90
CA VAL A 7 -3.16 20.40 35.66
C VAL A 7 -4.27 21.34 35.20
N ASN A 8 -5.04 20.91 34.20
CA ASN A 8 -6.03 21.67 33.44
C ASN A 8 -5.51 22.76 32.50
N GLU A 9 -4.19 22.95 32.38
CA GLU A 9 -3.62 23.90 31.43
C GLU A 9 -3.86 23.46 29.98
N ARG A 10 -4.19 24.42 29.11
CA ARG A 10 -4.27 24.22 27.66
C ARG A 10 -2.87 24.38 27.08
N VAL A 11 -2.42 23.34 26.39
CA VAL A 11 -1.08 23.22 25.84
C VAL A 11 -1.16 22.79 24.38
N LEU A 12 -0.06 22.97 23.67
CA LEU A 12 0.16 22.39 22.36
C LEU A 12 1.03 21.15 22.55
N CYS A 13 0.61 20.00 22.03
CA CYS A 13 1.30 18.74 22.21
C CYS A 13 1.65 18.11 20.87
N TYR A 14 2.90 17.70 20.71
CA TYR A 14 3.34 16.91 19.56
C TYR A 14 2.69 15.53 19.60
N HIS A 15 2.11 15.12 18.47
CA HIS A 15 1.70 13.74 18.21
C HIS A 15 2.15 13.39 16.79
N GLY A 16 3.18 12.55 16.68
CA GLY A 16 3.91 12.35 15.43
C GLY A 16 4.60 13.66 14.96
N PRO A 17 4.57 13.98 13.65
CA PRO A 17 5.20 15.20 13.12
C PRO A 17 4.35 16.47 13.31
N LEU A 18 3.11 16.34 13.79
CA LEU A 18 2.16 17.44 13.92
C LEU A 18 1.96 17.84 15.38
N VAL A 19 1.51 19.07 15.57
CA VAL A 19 1.20 19.66 16.88
C VAL A 19 -0.31 19.81 16.99
N TYR A 20 -0.88 19.34 18.10
CA TYR A 20 -2.31 19.40 18.37
C TYR A 20 -2.59 20.17 19.65
N GLU A 21 -3.78 20.76 19.75
CA GLU A 21 -4.24 21.37 20.99
C GLU A 21 -4.62 20.27 21.99
N ALA A 22 -4.10 20.34 23.20
CA ALA A 22 -4.35 19.38 24.26
C ALA A 22 -4.57 20.06 25.62
N LYS A 23 -5.08 19.29 26.57
CA LYS A 23 -5.28 19.71 27.96
C LYS A 23 -4.52 18.75 28.87
N VAL A 24 -3.74 19.29 29.80
CA VAL A 24 -3.07 18.49 30.83
C VAL A 24 -4.11 18.02 31.84
N LEU A 25 -4.22 16.72 32.02
CA LEU A 25 -5.13 16.08 32.98
C LEU A 25 -4.44 15.70 34.28
N LYS A 26 -3.18 15.24 34.22
CA LYS A 26 -2.38 14.84 35.39
C LYS A 26 -0.90 15.16 35.17
N THR A 27 -0.18 15.32 36.26
CA THR A 27 1.28 15.47 36.28
C THR A 27 1.89 14.35 37.13
N ALA A 28 3.06 13.86 36.75
CA ALA A 28 3.82 12.88 37.50
C ALA A 28 5.32 13.11 37.27
N TYR A 29 6.15 12.76 38.25
CA TYR A 29 7.60 12.72 38.08
C TYR A 29 8.01 11.25 38.04
N TRP A 30 8.74 10.83 37.00
CA TRP A 30 9.16 9.44 36.81
C TRP A 30 10.66 9.32 36.99
N ASP A 31 11.07 8.47 37.93
CA ASP A 31 12.47 8.11 38.20
C ASP A 31 12.90 6.87 37.41
N GLU A 32 14.18 6.48 37.54
CA GLU A 32 14.81 5.30 36.90
C GLU A 32 14.06 3.97 37.14
N THR A 33 13.26 3.88 38.21
CA THR A 33 12.53 2.66 38.58
C THR A 33 11.09 2.59 38.04
N THR A 34 10.53 3.71 37.54
CA THR A 34 9.09 3.83 37.18
C THR A 34 8.90 4.16 35.68
N THR A 35 9.95 4.02 34.87
CA THR A 35 9.98 4.56 33.51
C THR A 35 9.17 3.71 32.53
N LYS A 36 7.97 4.17 32.13
CA LYS A 36 7.17 3.54 31.05
C LYS A 36 7.45 4.10 29.64
N THR A 37 8.17 5.22 29.55
CA THR A 37 8.46 5.99 28.30
C THR A 37 9.95 6.09 27.98
N GLY A 38 10.83 5.47 28.76
CA GLY A 38 12.28 5.56 28.60
C GLY A 38 12.90 6.94 28.88
N THR A 39 12.15 7.89 29.46
CA THR A 39 12.67 9.22 29.84
C THR A 39 12.42 9.48 31.32
N ILE A 40 13.42 10.03 32.01
CA ILE A 40 13.35 10.39 33.43
C ILE A 40 12.89 11.85 33.53
N GLY A 41 12.04 12.15 34.51
CA GLY A 41 11.59 13.50 34.82
C GLY A 41 10.08 13.72 34.69
N GLU A 42 9.67 14.96 34.46
CA GLU A 42 8.27 15.38 34.44
C GLU A 42 7.49 14.82 33.25
N HIS A 43 6.45 14.07 33.58
CA HIS A 43 5.49 13.48 32.66
C HIS A 43 4.10 14.07 32.89
N TYR A 44 3.37 14.20 31.79
CA TYR A 44 2.08 14.86 31.73
C TYR A 44 1.09 13.93 31.05
N PHE A 45 -0.03 13.64 31.71
CA PHE A 45 -1.13 12.91 31.09
C PHE A 45 -1.99 13.93 30.33
N VAL A 46 -2.08 13.81 29.02
CA VAL A 46 -2.74 14.80 28.16
C VAL A 46 -3.95 14.23 27.44
N HIS A 47 -4.96 15.08 27.25
CA HIS A 47 -6.14 14.81 26.42
C HIS A 47 -6.17 15.76 25.23
N TYR A 48 -6.24 15.21 24.02
CA TYR A 48 -6.27 15.99 22.79
C TYR A 48 -7.68 16.53 22.50
N LYS A 49 -7.76 17.80 22.10
CA LYS A 49 -9.04 18.46 21.79
C LYS A 49 -9.71 17.79 20.60
N GLY A 50 -10.92 17.28 20.82
CA GLY A 50 -11.74 16.62 19.80
C GLY A 50 -11.39 15.15 19.55
N TRP A 51 -10.50 14.57 20.36
CA TRP A 51 -10.11 13.16 20.28
C TRP A 51 -10.86 12.35 21.35
N LYS A 52 -10.98 11.03 21.17
CA LYS A 52 -11.59 10.14 22.18
C LYS A 52 -10.62 9.97 23.38
N GLN A 53 -11.14 9.75 24.58
CA GLN A 53 -10.33 9.52 25.80
C GLN A 53 -9.37 8.32 25.70
N THR A 54 -9.65 7.36 24.81
CA THR A 54 -8.74 6.25 24.51
C THR A 54 -7.39 6.70 23.94
N TRP A 55 -7.26 7.97 23.55
CA TRP A 55 -6.05 8.60 23.03
C TRP A 55 -5.26 9.36 24.09
N ASP A 56 -5.73 9.37 25.33
CA ASP A 56 -5.04 10.08 26.40
C ASP A 56 -3.75 9.32 26.74
N GLU A 57 -2.63 10.04 26.76
CA GLU A 57 -1.31 9.43 26.93
C GLU A 57 -0.44 10.23 27.91
N TRP A 58 0.52 9.53 28.53
CA TRP A 58 1.59 10.16 29.30
C TRP A 58 2.71 10.58 28.36
N VAL A 59 3.05 11.87 28.37
CA VAL A 59 4.09 12.45 27.53
C VAL A 59 5.13 13.19 28.38
N PRO A 60 6.42 13.15 28.00
CA PRO A 60 7.44 13.96 28.66
C PRO A 60 7.25 15.45 28.33
N SER A 61 7.83 16.32 29.15
CA SER A 61 7.83 17.78 28.93
C SER A 61 8.31 18.19 27.53
N SER A 62 9.20 17.42 26.90
CA SER A 62 9.75 17.72 25.56
C SER A 62 8.71 17.68 24.43
N ARG A 63 7.59 16.97 24.62
CA ARG A 63 6.48 16.93 23.66
C ARG A 63 5.46 18.04 23.86
N LEU A 64 5.61 18.86 24.91
CA LEU A 64 4.67 19.93 25.22
C LEU A 64 5.25 21.30 24.89
N LEU A 65 4.38 22.15 24.38
CA LEU A 65 4.62 23.54 24.01
C LEU A 65 3.56 24.41 24.70
N LYS A 66 3.98 25.57 25.21
CA LYS A 66 3.03 26.57 25.72
C LYS A 66 2.13 27.09 24.60
N LEU A 67 0.89 27.42 24.96
CA LEU A 67 -0.05 28.05 24.05
C LEU A 67 0.32 29.54 23.88
N ASN A 68 1.17 29.84 22.90
CA ASN A 68 1.55 31.20 22.51
C ASN A 68 1.47 31.35 20.98
N ASP A 69 1.51 32.60 20.49
CA ASP A 69 1.34 32.89 19.06
C ASP A 69 2.43 32.25 18.19
N THR A 70 3.67 32.15 18.72
CA THR A 70 4.80 31.49 18.04
C THR A 70 4.54 30.01 17.81
N ASN A 71 4.09 29.28 18.84
CA ASN A 71 3.82 27.86 18.76
C ASN A 71 2.52 27.56 17.97
N LEU A 72 1.55 28.49 17.98
CA LEU A 72 0.38 28.42 17.10
C LEU A 72 0.77 28.61 15.62
N ALA A 73 1.72 29.51 15.32
CA ALA A 73 2.27 29.65 13.97
C ALA A 73 3.03 28.37 13.55
N LEU A 74 3.78 27.75 14.46
CA LEU A 74 4.45 26.47 14.23
C LEU A 74 3.46 25.36 13.90
N GLN A 75 2.38 25.25 14.67
CA GLN A 75 1.29 24.30 14.40
C GLN A 75 0.73 24.50 12.98
N LYS A 76 0.41 25.75 12.58
CA LYS A 76 -0.12 26.05 11.25
C LYS A 76 0.88 25.71 10.14
N SER A 77 2.16 26.02 10.33
CA SER A 77 3.23 25.71 9.37
C SER A 77 3.38 24.20 9.16
N LEU A 78 3.42 23.42 10.25
CA LEU A 78 3.50 21.97 10.18
C LEU A 78 2.27 21.37 9.49
N MET A 79 1.07 21.86 9.79
CA MET A 79 -0.14 21.41 9.09
C MET A 79 -0.14 21.74 7.59
N ALA A 80 0.46 22.86 7.20
CA ALA A 80 0.56 23.26 5.79
C ALA A 80 1.57 22.40 5.01
N GLN A 81 2.70 22.05 5.63
CA GLN A 81 3.74 21.22 5.00
C GLN A 81 3.30 19.77 4.77
N PHE A 82 2.40 19.25 5.62
CA PHE A 82 1.88 17.88 5.53
C PHE A 82 0.52 17.79 4.83
N LYS A 83 -0.03 18.90 4.31
CA LYS A 83 -1.17 18.85 3.40
C LYS A 83 -0.67 18.41 2.01
N PRO A 84 -1.28 17.40 1.37
CA PRO A 84 -0.96 17.10 -0.03
C PRO A 84 -1.26 18.32 -0.89
N PRO A 85 -0.44 18.63 -1.91
CA PRO A 85 -0.75 19.71 -2.83
C PRO A 85 -2.11 19.43 -3.45
N ALA A 86 -3.05 20.34 -3.22
CA ALA A 86 -4.29 20.34 -3.96
C ALA A 86 -3.91 20.46 -5.44
N LYS A 87 -4.39 19.53 -6.28
CA LYS A 87 -4.33 19.71 -7.74
C LYS A 87 -4.93 21.08 -8.04
N GLU A 88 -4.08 22.05 -8.37
CA GLU A 88 -4.50 23.32 -8.93
C GLU A 88 -5.25 22.98 -10.21
N LYS A 89 -6.57 23.16 -10.18
CA LYS A 89 -7.36 23.25 -11.41
C LYS A 89 -6.91 24.53 -12.07
N GLU A 90 -6.04 24.40 -13.07
CA GLU A 90 -5.80 25.45 -14.06
C GLU A 90 -7.14 25.79 -14.71
N ALA A 91 -7.74 26.87 -14.25
CA ALA A 91 -8.84 27.53 -14.95
C ALA A 91 -8.21 28.25 -16.14
N SER A 92 -8.26 27.62 -17.31
CA SER A 92 -7.93 28.24 -18.58
C SER A 92 -8.85 29.44 -18.80
N THR A 93 -8.25 30.62 -18.79
CA THR A 93 -8.89 31.87 -19.17
C THR A 93 -9.03 31.91 -20.68
N SER A 94 -10.23 31.63 -21.20
CA SER A 94 -10.60 31.95 -22.59
C SER A 94 -11.54 33.14 -22.58
N GLN A 95 -11.00 34.30 -22.93
CA GLN A 95 -11.74 35.50 -23.30
C GLN A 95 -12.55 35.23 -24.58
N HIS A 96 -13.84 35.53 -24.57
CA HIS A 96 -14.55 36.01 -25.75
C HIS A 96 -15.65 37.00 -25.34
N ARG A 97 -15.56 38.21 -25.90
CA ARG A 97 -16.51 39.32 -25.77
C ARG A 97 -17.48 39.32 -26.96
N HIS A 98 -18.78 39.46 -26.70
CA HIS A 98 -19.77 40.37 -27.34
C HIS A 98 -21.17 40.05 -26.75
N SER A 99 -21.75 40.87 -25.86
CA SER A 99 -22.57 42.10 -26.02
C SER A 99 -24.04 41.90 -26.46
N GLY A 100 -24.97 42.42 -25.65
CA GLY A 100 -26.38 42.70 -25.98
C GLY A 100 -27.36 41.98 -25.04
N SER A 101 -27.79 42.59 -23.93
CA SER A 101 -29.10 43.27 -23.69
C SER A 101 -30.28 42.27 -23.70
N THR A 102 -31.29 42.23 -22.81
CA THR A 102 -31.92 43.18 -21.89
C THR A 102 -32.76 42.39 -20.86
N SER A 103 -33.00 43.00 -19.69
CA SER A 103 -33.89 42.69 -18.56
C SER A 103 -35.00 41.62 -18.66
N SER A 104 -35.21 40.84 -17.60
CA SER A 104 -36.25 41.08 -16.56
C SER A 104 -36.66 39.79 -15.79
N ASN A 105 -36.87 39.96 -14.47
CA ASN A 105 -37.79 39.28 -13.54
C ASN A 105 -38.08 37.77 -13.69
N PHE A 106 -37.87 36.98 -12.63
CA PHE A 106 -38.81 36.73 -11.52
C PHE A 106 -38.34 35.52 -10.69
N ALA A 107 -38.90 35.41 -9.49
CA ALA A 107 -38.47 34.64 -8.34
C ALA A 107 -38.92 33.17 -8.31
N SER A 108 -38.43 32.50 -7.25
CA SER A 108 -39.05 31.42 -6.49
C SER A 108 -38.92 30.01 -7.06
N THR A 109 -38.98 28.91 -6.32
CA THR A 109 -38.77 28.53 -4.91
C THR A 109 -38.86 27.00 -4.96
N SER A 110 -38.20 26.34 -4.03
CA SER A 110 -38.19 24.92 -3.72
C SER A 110 -39.57 24.25 -3.55
N LYS A 111 -39.54 22.89 -3.52
CA LYS A 111 -40.55 21.90 -3.03
C LYS A 111 -41.55 21.40 -4.09
N ASP A 112 -41.97 20.14 -4.16
CA ASP A 112 -41.79 18.91 -3.36
C ASP A 112 -42.53 17.76 -4.12
N VAL A 113 -42.19 16.49 -3.79
CA VAL A 113 -43.11 15.32 -3.69
C VAL A 113 -43.60 14.54 -4.94
N ALA A 114 -43.01 13.34 -5.07
CA ALA A 114 -43.59 11.97 -5.03
C ALA A 114 -44.56 11.36 -6.07
N SER A 115 -44.43 10.02 -6.10
CA SER A 115 -45.35 8.95 -6.56
C SER A 115 -45.22 8.56 -8.04
N SER A 116 -44.76 7.35 -8.33
CA SER A 116 -45.50 6.06 -8.32
C SER A 116 -46.47 5.96 -9.50
N GLY A 117 -46.26 4.95 -10.35
CA GLY A 117 -47.16 4.71 -11.48
C GLY A 117 -46.63 3.72 -12.51
N THR A 118 -46.57 2.46 -12.12
CA THR A 118 -46.67 1.28 -12.99
C THR A 118 -47.62 1.47 -14.17
N GLN A 119 -47.27 0.96 -15.37
CA GLN A 119 -47.91 -0.23 -15.97
C GLN A 119 -47.54 -0.45 -17.46
N ARG A 120 -47.18 -1.71 -17.74
CA ARG A 120 -47.61 -2.57 -18.88
C ARG A 120 -47.18 -2.12 -20.29
N ARG A 121 -46.61 -2.99 -21.14
CA ARG A 121 -47.15 -4.18 -21.87
C ARG A 121 -45.99 -4.66 -22.77
N LYS A 122 -45.88 -5.85 -23.37
CA LYS A 122 -46.54 -7.18 -23.36
C LYS A 122 -45.89 -7.94 -24.54
N ASP A 123 -45.64 -9.24 -24.35
CA ASP A 123 -45.43 -10.32 -25.35
C ASP A 123 -44.27 -10.19 -26.35
N GLY A 124 -43.64 -11.27 -26.83
CA GLY A 124 -43.87 -12.71 -26.71
C GLY A 124 -42.84 -13.41 -27.62
N GLY A 125 -42.43 -14.63 -27.25
CA GLY A 125 -41.44 -15.41 -27.98
C GLY A 125 -41.97 -16.12 -29.24
N GLY A 126 -41.06 -16.64 -30.05
CA GLY A 126 -41.39 -17.52 -31.19
C GLY A 126 -40.17 -17.83 -32.06
N VAL A 127 -39.96 -19.10 -32.34
CA VAL A 127 -38.74 -19.77 -32.83
C VAL A 127 -38.75 -20.00 -34.37
N SER A 128 -37.55 -20.27 -34.92
CA SER A 128 -37.22 -21.09 -36.12
C SER A 128 -37.31 -20.50 -37.55
N GLY A 129 -36.30 -20.84 -38.37
CA GLY A 129 -36.44 -20.95 -39.83
C GLY A 129 -35.19 -20.60 -40.66
N LEU A 130 -34.57 -21.63 -41.27
CA LEU A 130 -33.42 -21.58 -42.17
C LEU A 130 -33.70 -20.94 -43.55
N GLY A 131 -32.65 -20.37 -44.18
CA GLY A 131 -32.25 -20.71 -45.56
C GLY A 131 -32.45 -19.67 -46.68
N GLY A 132 -31.36 -19.41 -47.44
CA GLY A 132 -31.44 -19.28 -48.90
C GLY A 132 -31.17 -17.92 -49.58
N THR A 133 -29.90 -17.64 -49.87
CA THR A 133 -29.31 -17.06 -51.11
C THR A 133 -30.15 -16.21 -52.08
N THR A 134 -29.66 -15.00 -52.43
CA THR A 134 -29.39 -14.59 -53.84
C THR A 134 -28.49 -13.34 -53.95
N SER A 135 -27.62 -13.39 -54.96
CA SER A 135 -26.57 -12.46 -55.41
C SER A 135 -27.06 -11.08 -55.90
N SER A 136 -26.27 -10.01 -55.69
CA SER A 136 -25.88 -9.08 -56.78
C SER A 136 -24.67 -8.19 -56.44
N ARG A 137 -24.02 -7.68 -57.49
CA ARG A 137 -22.60 -7.30 -57.62
C ARG A 137 -22.27 -5.81 -57.37
N LYS A 138 -21.11 -5.59 -56.74
CA LYS A 138 -19.94 -4.74 -57.14
C LYS A 138 -20.06 -3.20 -57.22
N ARG A 139 -19.26 -2.52 -56.39
CA ARG A 139 -18.43 -1.28 -56.59
C ARG A 139 -17.85 -0.98 -55.20
N GLY A 140 -16.55 -0.94 -54.92
CA GLY A 140 -15.46 -0.14 -55.48
C GLY A 140 -14.45 -0.01 -54.34
N ARG A 141 -13.17 -0.11 -54.69
CA ARG A 141 -11.98 -0.08 -53.83
C ARG A 141 -11.94 1.19 -52.96
N ASP A 142 -11.74 1.02 -51.65
CA ASP A 142 -10.89 1.93 -50.88
C ASP A 142 -10.25 1.20 -49.68
N GLU A 143 -9.01 1.57 -49.45
CA GLU A 143 -8.07 0.98 -48.52
C GLU A 143 -8.41 1.36 -47.08
N MET A 144 -8.85 0.40 -46.28
CA MET A 144 -8.66 0.44 -44.83
C MET A 144 -8.26 -0.95 -44.38
N MET A 145 -6.94 -1.13 -44.33
CA MET A 145 -6.28 -2.20 -43.58
C MET A 145 -6.80 -2.10 -42.15
N ASP A 146 -7.71 -2.99 -41.81
CA ASP A 146 -8.30 -3.17 -40.49
C ASP A 146 -7.18 -3.33 -39.45
N SER A 147 -6.90 -2.24 -38.74
CA SER A 147 -5.90 -2.17 -37.67
C SER A 147 -6.31 -2.97 -36.42
N ASP A 148 -7.47 -3.61 -36.43
CA ASP A 148 -7.94 -4.44 -35.32
C ASP A 148 -7.46 -5.91 -35.40
N ALA A 149 -6.92 -6.36 -36.53
CA ALA A 149 -6.27 -7.68 -36.62
C ALA A 149 -4.85 -7.73 -36.02
N ALA A 150 -4.23 -6.57 -35.78
CA ALA A 150 -2.88 -6.48 -35.21
C ALA A 150 -2.85 -6.69 -33.68
N ASN A 151 -3.98 -6.53 -32.99
CA ASN A 151 -4.07 -6.70 -31.54
C ASN A 151 -4.47 -8.12 -31.11
N ALA A 152 -4.85 -8.98 -32.07
CA ALA A 152 -5.19 -10.38 -31.81
C ALA A 152 -3.96 -11.33 -31.78
N LYS A 153 -2.74 -10.82 -31.98
CA LYS A 153 -1.54 -11.63 -32.24
C LYS A 153 -0.39 -11.49 -31.24
N MET A 154 -0.68 -10.99 -30.04
CA MET A 154 0.12 -11.33 -28.86
C MET A 154 -0.74 -12.21 -27.96
N LYS A 155 -0.66 -13.53 -28.13
CA LYS A 155 -1.09 -14.46 -27.09
C LYS A 155 -0.25 -14.13 -25.86
N LYS A 156 -0.79 -13.26 -25.01
CA LYS A 156 -0.17 -12.82 -23.77
C LYS A 156 0.14 -14.10 -22.98
N PRO A 157 1.41 -14.39 -22.66
CA PRO A 157 1.74 -15.59 -21.91
C PRO A 157 1.15 -15.45 -20.51
N GLU A 158 0.00 -16.10 -20.28
CA GLU A 158 -0.62 -16.16 -18.96
C GLU A 158 0.11 -17.19 -18.11
N MET A 159 0.97 -16.73 -17.20
CA MET A 159 1.58 -17.61 -16.21
C MET A 159 0.53 -17.95 -15.13
N LYS A 160 -0.03 -19.16 -15.17
CA LYS A 160 -0.90 -19.65 -14.08
C LYS A 160 -0.05 -20.31 -12.99
N LEU A 161 0.06 -19.65 -11.84
CA LEU A 161 0.65 -20.24 -10.64
C LEU A 161 -0.45 -20.90 -9.82
N ASP A 162 -0.24 -22.16 -9.46
CA ASP A 162 -1.06 -22.81 -8.44
C ASP A 162 -0.34 -22.66 -7.10
N VAL A 163 -0.98 -21.95 -6.17
CA VAL A 163 -0.41 -21.66 -4.86
C VAL A 163 -0.84 -22.80 -3.93
N PRO A 164 0.09 -23.49 -3.25
CA PRO A 164 -0.25 -24.51 -2.26
C PRO A 164 -1.23 -24.00 -1.20
N ASP A 165 -2.22 -24.82 -0.83
CA ASP A 165 -3.27 -24.41 0.12
C ASP A 165 -2.70 -23.98 1.48
N VAL A 166 -1.58 -24.58 1.89
CA VAL A 166 -0.84 -24.22 3.12
C VAL A 166 -0.38 -22.77 3.10
N LEU A 167 0.03 -22.24 1.94
CA LEU A 167 0.43 -20.85 1.75
C LEU A 167 -0.77 -19.92 1.56
N LYS A 168 -1.88 -20.42 0.99
CA LYS A 168 -3.14 -19.67 0.92
C LYS A 168 -3.65 -19.32 2.32
N VAL A 169 -3.60 -20.28 3.25
CA VAL A 169 -3.96 -20.03 4.66
C VAL A 169 -3.09 -18.93 5.25
N VAL A 170 -1.76 -18.99 5.04
CA VAL A 170 -0.83 -17.95 5.50
C VAL A 170 -1.18 -16.57 4.94
N LEU A 171 -1.56 -16.48 3.67
CA LEU A 171 -1.97 -15.20 3.05
C LEU A 171 -3.26 -14.64 3.64
N VAL A 172 -4.21 -15.52 4.00
CA VAL A 172 -5.46 -15.10 4.65
C VAL A 172 -5.18 -14.60 6.06
N ASP A 173 -4.35 -15.33 6.82
CA ASP A 173 -3.95 -14.97 8.18
C ASP A 173 -3.16 -13.64 8.19
N ASP A 174 -2.21 -13.49 7.25
CA ASP A 174 -1.43 -12.28 7.05
C ASP A 174 -2.32 -11.06 6.71
N TRP A 175 -3.27 -11.23 5.79
CA TRP A 175 -4.23 -10.19 5.45
C TRP A 175 -5.09 -9.81 6.67
N GLU A 176 -5.58 -10.77 7.44
CA GLU A 176 -6.38 -10.51 8.64
C GLU A 176 -5.58 -9.79 9.73
N ALA A 177 -4.35 -10.24 9.99
CA ALA A 177 -3.45 -9.64 10.97
C ALA A 177 -3.18 -8.16 10.66
N VAL A 178 -2.84 -7.85 9.40
CA VAL A 178 -2.49 -6.48 9.01
C VAL A 178 -3.73 -5.58 8.87
N THR A 179 -4.78 -6.06 8.22
CA THR A 179 -5.91 -5.20 7.84
C THR A 179 -7.00 -5.10 8.90
N LYS A 180 -7.22 -6.16 9.71
CA LYS A 180 -8.25 -6.15 10.76
C LYS A 180 -7.64 -5.95 12.14
N ASN A 181 -6.57 -6.68 12.45
CA ASN A 181 -6.01 -6.69 13.80
C ASN A 181 -5.05 -5.51 14.06
N ASN A 182 -4.69 -4.73 13.03
CA ASN A 182 -3.73 -3.62 13.11
C ASN A 182 -2.36 -4.09 13.63
N GLN A 183 -1.96 -5.30 13.22
CA GLN A 183 -0.65 -5.85 13.52
C GLN A 183 0.30 -5.58 12.35
N LEU A 184 1.60 -5.57 12.64
CA LEU A 184 2.66 -5.39 11.66
C LEU A 184 3.70 -6.47 11.84
N VAL A 185 4.29 -6.85 10.71
CA VAL A 185 5.48 -7.70 10.71
C VAL A 185 6.64 -6.87 11.28
N PRO A 186 7.34 -7.33 12.34
CA PRO A 186 8.47 -6.61 12.91
C PRO A 186 9.60 -6.50 11.89
N LEU A 187 10.18 -5.31 11.74
CA LEU A 187 11.32 -5.05 10.85
C LEU A 187 12.54 -4.61 11.69
N PRO A 188 13.77 -5.07 11.37
CA PRO A 188 14.11 -5.98 10.27
C PRO A 188 13.72 -7.43 10.54
N ARG A 189 13.35 -8.18 9.50
CA ARG A 189 13.00 -9.61 9.60
C ARG A 189 14.22 -10.50 9.50
N SER A 190 14.20 -11.60 10.25
CA SER A 190 15.10 -12.74 10.06
C SER A 190 14.27 -14.04 9.93
N PRO A 191 14.46 -14.85 8.87
CA PRO A 191 15.32 -14.58 7.72
C PRO A 191 14.77 -13.51 6.78
N THR A 192 15.66 -12.79 6.10
CA THR A 192 15.32 -11.76 5.10
C THR A 192 14.97 -12.38 3.74
N VAL A 193 14.40 -11.61 2.81
CA VAL A 193 14.15 -12.09 1.44
C VAL A 193 15.44 -12.53 0.75
N GLU A 194 16.52 -11.78 0.92
CA GLU A 194 17.82 -12.12 0.35
C GLU A 194 18.37 -13.43 0.91
N GLU A 195 18.29 -13.62 2.24
CA GLU A 195 18.69 -14.86 2.90
C GLU A 195 17.85 -16.05 2.42
N ILE A 196 16.53 -15.89 2.29
CA ILE A 196 15.63 -16.94 1.81
C ILE A 196 15.97 -17.34 0.37
N LEU A 197 16.22 -16.37 -0.52
CA LEU A 197 16.59 -16.64 -1.90
C LEU A 197 18.00 -17.25 -2.01
N GLY A 198 18.93 -16.86 -1.13
CA GLY A 198 20.25 -17.46 -0.99
C GLY A 198 20.17 -18.93 -0.57
N GLU A 199 19.40 -19.24 0.47
CA GLU A 199 19.16 -20.61 0.91
C GLU A 199 18.45 -21.45 -0.15
N PHE A 200 17.52 -20.85 -0.90
CA PHE A 200 16.89 -21.53 -2.03
C PHE A 200 17.91 -21.88 -3.12
N LYS A 201 18.90 -21.01 -3.37
CA LYS A 201 20.00 -21.30 -4.31
C LYS A 201 20.77 -22.55 -3.90
N GLU A 202 21.13 -22.65 -2.62
CA GLU A 202 21.86 -23.78 -2.04
C GLU A 202 21.01 -25.06 -2.05
N TYR A 203 19.72 -24.94 -1.73
CA TYR A 203 18.75 -26.04 -1.84
C TYR A 203 18.64 -26.56 -3.28
N CYS A 204 18.54 -25.67 -4.28
CA CYS A 204 18.51 -26.09 -5.69
C CYS A 204 19.82 -26.70 -6.17
N SER A 205 20.95 -26.32 -5.57
CA SER A 205 22.29 -26.83 -5.89
C SER A 205 22.54 -28.22 -5.28
N SER A 206 21.96 -28.47 -4.11
CA SER A 206 22.04 -29.76 -3.39
C SER A 206 20.93 -30.75 -3.77
N SER A 207 19.82 -30.26 -4.34
CA SER A 207 18.68 -31.09 -4.73
C SER A 207 18.89 -31.79 -6.07
N ASP A 208 18.88 -33.13 -6.03
CA ASP A 208 18.97 -34.04 -7.20
C ASP A 208 17.66 -34.11 -8.02
N LYS A 209 16.63 -33.34 -7.64
CA LYS A 209 15.40 -33.23 -8.44
C LYS A 209 15.71 -32.61 -9.81
N LYS A 210 15.11 -33.17 -10.86
CA LYS A 210 15.21 -32.72 -12.26
C LYS A 210 14.57 -31.34 -12.49
N LEU A 211 15.16 -30.27 -11.96
CA LEU A 211 14.94 -28.93 -12.52
C LEU A 211 15.63 -28.86 -13.90
N PRO A 212 15.12 -28.05 -14.85
CA PRO A 212 15.60 -28.00 -16.22
C PRO A 212 17.13 -27.81 -16.29
N ARG A 213 17.75 -28.42 -17.30
CA ARG A 213 19.20 -28.66 -17.52
C ARG A 213 20.12 -27.42 -17.53
N SER A 214 19.62 -26.24 -17.17
CA SER A 214 20.32 -24.96 -17.14
C SER A 214 20.35 -24.32 -15.73
N LYS A 215 20.35 -25.13 -14.67
CA LYS A 215 20.31 -24.67 -13.26
C LYS A 215 21.40 -23.65 -12.92
N GLU A 216 22.65 -23.91 -13.29
CA GLU A 216 23.78 -23.07 -12.84
C GLU A 216 23.80 -21.66 -13.43
N THR A 217 23.31 -21.48 -14.66
CA THR A 217 23.26 -20.15 -15.30
C THR A 217 21.94 -19.43 -15.04
N VAL A 218 20.82 -20.15 -15.04
CA VAL A 218 19.49 -19.54 -14.94
C VAL A 218 19.16 -19.18 -13.49
N LEU A 219 19.55 -19.99 -12.52
CA LEU A 219 19.19 -19.80 -11.12
C LEU A 219 19.74 -18.48 -10.53
N PRO A 220 21.02 -18.10 -10.75
CA PRO A 220 21.52 -16.79 -10.30
C PRO A 220 20.76 -15.63 -10.93
N THR A 221 20.52 -15.68 -12.24
CA THR A 221 19.77 -14.65 -12.96
C THR A 221 18.34 -14.54 -12.44
N LEU A 222 17.71 -15.68 -12.14
CA LEU A 222 16.37 -15.74 -11.57
C LEU A 222 16.32 -15.11 -10.19
N ILE A 223 17.24 -15.48 -9.30
CA ILE A 223 17.30 -14.95 -7.92
C ILE A 223 17.52 -13.44 -7.93
N SER A 224 18.50 -12.95 -8.70
CA SER A 224 18.74 -11.52 -8.86
C SER A 224 17.52 -10.81 -9.44
N GLY A 225 16.84 -11.45 -10.41
CA GLY A 225 15.61 -10.93 -11.00
C GLY A 225 14.46 -10.82 -10.00
N LEU A 226 14.22 -11.87 -9.20
CA LEU A 226 13.20 -11.89 -8.15
C LEU A 226 13.47 -10.86 -7.06
N LEU A 227 14.72 -10.70 -6.64
CA LEU A 227 15.12 -9.68 -5.65
C LEU A 227 14.89 -8.27 -6.17
N LEU A 228 15.39 -7.95 -7.37
CA LEU A 228 15.17 -6.65 -8.02
C LEU A 228 13.66 -6.38 -8.20
N TYR A 229 12.91 -7.42 -8.53
CA TYR A 229 11.48 -7.33 -8.70
C TYR A 229 10.76 -7.05 -7.38
N PHE A 230 11.16 -7.72 -6.31
CA PHE A 230 10.67 -7.49 -4.96
C PHE A 230 10.88 -6.03 -4.56
N GLU A 231 12.10 -5.52 -4.68
CA GLU A 231 12.46 -4.14 -4.31
C GLU A 231 11.63 -3.10 -5.06
N ARG A 232 11.44 -3.29 -6.37
CA ARG A 232 10.65 -2.37 -7.21
C ARG A 232 9.15 -2.46 -6.96
N SER A 233 8.64 -3.64 -6.62
CA SER A 233 7.20 -3.88 -6.43
C SER A 233 6.72 -3.61 -5.01
N LEU A 234 7.61 -3.70 -4.01
CA LEU A 234 7.29 -3.55 -2.59
C LEU A 234 6.50 -2.27 -2.30
N GLY A 235 7.08 -1.12 -2.63
CA GLY A 235 6.46 0.18 -2.38
C GLY A 235 5.22 0.46 -3.22
N ASN A 236 4.98 -0.27 -4.31
CA ASN A 236 3.87 -0.03 -5.21
C ASN A 236 2.67 -0.91 -4.86
N ASN A 237 2.88 -2.22 -4.83
CA ASN A 237 1.80 -3.21 -4.93
C ASN A 237 1.78 -4.28 -3.82
N LEU A 238 2.84 -4.41 -3.00
CA LEU A 238 2.92 -5.50 -2.01
C LEU A 238 2.47 -5.12 -0.59
N LEU A 239 2.48 -3.82 -0.29
CA LEU A 239 2.14 -3.30 1.03
C LEU A 239 0.67 -2.93 1.14
N TYR A 240 0.02 -3.41 2.19
CA TYR A 240 -1.31 -2.94 2.56
C TYR A 240 -1.25 -1.47 2.98
N ARG A 241 -2.41 -0.80 2.96
CA ARG A 241 -2.51 0.61 3.36
C ARG A 241 -1.92 0.83 4.75
N PHE A 242 -2.14 -0.10 5.68
CA PHE A 242 -1.68 -0.01 7.07
C PHE A 242 -0.15 -0.12 7.23
N GLU A 243 0.58 -0.74 6.29
CA GLU A 243 2.04 -0.91 6.36
C GLU A 243 2.81 0.27 5.74
N ARG A 244 2.11 1.20 5.07
CA ARG A 244 2.76 2.31 4.35
C ARG A 244 3.58 3.23 5.26
N GLY A 245 3.13 3.45 6.50
CA GLY A 245 3.87 4.21 7.50
C GLY A 245 5.19 3.53 7.86
N GLN A 246 5.13 2.24 8.17
CA GLN A 246 6.29 1.42 8.50
C GLN A 246 7.30 1.40 7.36
N TYR A 247 6.85 1.31 6.11
CA TYR A 247 7.72 1.38 4.93
C TYR A 247 8.39 2.75 4.77
N ALA A 248 7.65 3.85 5.00
CA ALA A 248 8.24 5.19 4.96
C ALA A 248 9.34 5.36 6.02
N ASP A 249 9.11 4.82 7.22
CA ASP A 249 10.10 4.82 8.29
C ASP A 249 11.30 3.93 7.97
N ALA A 250 11.09 2.74 7.41
CA ALA A 250 12.17 1.86 6.97
C ALA A 250 13.03 2.53 5.89
N ARG A 251 12.42 3.17 4.88
CA ARG A 251 13.16 3.94 3.88
C ARG A 251 13.93 5.11 4.48
N ARG A 252 13.34 5.82 5.44
CA ARG A 252 14.05 6.91 6.13
C ARG A 252 15.24 6.38 6.94
N ARG A 253 15.15 5.21 7.57
CA ARG A 253 16.25 4.66 8.35
C ARG A 253 17.39 4.13 7.48
N TYR A 254 17.08 3.45 6.38
CA TYR A 254 18.08 2.69 5.63
C TYR A 254 18.48 3.29 4.28
N ILE A 255 17.69 4.20 3.68
CA ILE A 255 17.95 4.74 2.33
C ILE A 255 18.03 6.27 2.31
N THR A 256 17.06 7.00 2.89
CA THR A 256 16.87 8.44 2.62
C THR A 256 16.93 9.37 3.82
N GLY A 257 17.31 8.92 5.02
CA GLY A 257 17.32 9.75 6.23
C GLY A 257 18.68 10.31 6.62
N GLN A 258 18.67 11.24 7.58
CA GLN A 258 19.88 11.88 8.13
C GLN A 258 20.83 10.93 8.88
N HIS A 259 20.36 9.73 9.23
CA HIS A 259 21.14 8.70 9.93
C HIS A 259 21.69 7.61 9.00
N VAL A 260 21.55 7.75 7.68
CA VAL A 260 22.09 6.79 6.73
C VAL A 260 23.61 6.95 6.69
N VAL A 261 24.32 5.89 7.08
CA VAL A 261 25.77 5.82 6.94
C VAL A 261 26.07 5.45 5.49
N ILE A 262 26.77 6.34 4.78
CA ILE A 262 27.19 6.12 3.39
C ILE A 262 28.04 4.84 3.34
N GLY A 263 27.51 3.79 2.72
CA GLY A 263 28.15 2.46 2.60
C GLY A 263 27.44 1.31 3.33
N GLU A 264 26.47 1.59 4.22
CA GLU A 264 25.64 0.58 4.91
C GLU A 264 24.15 0.71 4.54
N GLU A 265 23.87 1.17 3.31
CA GLU A 265 22.49 1.24 2.80
C GLU A 265 21.94 -0.18 2.67
N LYS A 266 20.98 -0.52 3.52
CA LYS A 266 20.29 -1.81 3.42
C LYS A 266 19.24 -1.76 2.33
N SER A 267 19.26 -2.76 1.47
CA SER A 267 18.18 -2.94 0.51
C SER A 267 16.88 -3.30 1.24
N MET A 268 15.74 -2.96 0.64
CA MET A 268 14.45 -3.45 1.12
C MET A 268 14.36 -4.98 1.12
N GLY A 269 15.15 -5.66 0.27
CA GLY A 269 15.30 -7.12 0.30
C GLY A 269 15.94 -7.67 1.59
N GLU A 270 16.77 -6.87 2.27
CA GLU A 270 17.45 -7.22 3.52
C GLU A 270 16.67 -6.79 4.77
N VAL A 271 15.54 -6.10 4.59
CA VAL A 271 14.71 -5.59 5.71
C VAL A 271 13.45 -6.44 5.86
N TYR A 272 12.84 -6.84 4.75
CA TYR A 272 11.59 -7.57 4.70
C TYR A 272 11.81 -9.09 4.66
N GLY A 273 10.76 -9.85 4.98
CA GLY A 273 10.81 -11.31 5.13
C GLY A 273 9.93 -12.09 4.15
N ALA A 274 9.67 -13.36 4.51
CA ALA A 274 8.93 -14.32 3.70
C ALA A 274 7.48 -13.91 3.41
N GLU A 275 6.84 -13.17 4.32
CA GLU A 275 5.45 -12.72 4.21
C GLU A 275 5.25 -11.86 2.96
N HIS A 276 6.09 -10.83 2.81
CA HIS A 276 6.05 -9.91 1.67
C HIS A 276 6.53 -10.58 0.39
N LEU A 277 7.51 -11.49 0.47
CA LEU A 277 7.93 -12.30 -0.67
C LEU A 277 6.76 -13.15 -1.20
N LEU A 278 6.00 -13.79 -0.32
CA LEU A 278 4.85 -14.60 -0.72
C LEU A 278 3.78 -13.75 -1.44
N ARG A 279 3.50 -12.53 -0.97
CA ARG A 279 2.61 -11.59 -1.67
C ARG A 279 3.11 -11.26 -3.07
N MET A 280 4.42 -11.10 -3.25
CA MET A 280 5.03 -10.88 -4.57
C MET A 280 4.79 -12.08 -5.48
N LEU A 281 5.02 -13.30 -5.00
CA LEU A 281 4.85 -14.53 -5.80
C LEU A 281 3.42 -14.68 -6.33
N VAL A 282 2.42 -14.34 -5.51
CA VAL A 282 0.99 -14.37 -5.92
C VAL A 282 0.68 -13.29 -6.97
N ASN A 283 1.32 -12.13 -6.88
CA ASN A 283 1.07 -11.03 -7.82
C ASN A 283 1.87 -11.16 -9.13
N LEU A 284 2.91 -12.00 -9.13
CA LEU A 284 3.85 -12.20 -10.24
C LEU A 284 3.19 -12.55 -11.59
N PRO A 285 2.14 -13.40 -11.67
CA PRO A 285 1.38 -13.64 -12.90
C PRO A 285 0.88 -12.38 -13.60
N SER A 286 0.29 -11.45 -12.84
CA SER A 286 -0.30 -10.22 -13.39
C SER A 286 0.77 -9.29 -13.97
N MET A 287 1.99 -9.42 -13.46
CA MET A 287 3.13 -8.60 -13.79
C MET A 287 3.90 -9.16 -14.99
N ILE A 288 4.10 -10.49 -15.06
CA ILE A 288 4.65 -11.15 -16.25
C ILE A 288 3.78 -10.90 -17.48
N ALA A 289 2.45 -10.84 -17.31
CA ALA A 289 1.55 -10.56 -18.41
C ALA A 289 1.86 -9.21 -19.11
N GLN A 290 2.51 -8.26 -18.42
CA GLN A 290 2.89 -6.96 -18.97
C GLN A 290 4.29 -6.97 -19.62
N THR A 291 5.04 -8.07 -19.50
CA THR A 291 6.39 -8.20 -20.03
C THR A 291 6.39 -9.01 -21.33
N SER A 292 7.34 -8.72 -22.23
CA SER A 292 7.53 -9.45 -23.49
C SER A 292 8.47 -10.65 -23.33
N LEU A 293 8.12 -11.59 -22.45
CA LEU A 293 8.86 -12.85 -22.30
C LEU A 293 8.35 -13.90 -23.29
N ASP A 294 9.26 -14.74 -23.79
CA ASP A 294 8.90 -15.87 -24.62
C ASP A 294 8.23 -16.98 -23.79
N PRO A 295 7.36 -17.82 -24.41
CA PRO A 295 6.62 -18.85 -23.68
C PRO A 295 7.50 -19.91 -23.00
N GLU A 296 8.69 -20.18 -23.52
CA GLU A 296 9.62 -21.17 -22.96
C GLU A 296 10.25 -20.65 -21.67
N SER A 297 10.74 -19.41 -21.68
CA SER A 297 11.23 -18.71 -20.49
C SER A 297 10.16 -18.60 -19.39
N VAL A 298 8.90 -18.33 -19.76
CA VAL A 298 7.79 -18.29 -18.79
C VAL A 298 7.52 -19.66 -18.19
N ALA A 299 7.62 -20.74 -18.96
CA ALA A 299 7.47 -22.10 -18.45
C ALA A 299 8.58 -22.46 -17.45
N ILE A 300 9.84 -22.14 -17.78
CA ILE A 300 10.99 -22.34 -16.88
C ILE A 300 10.79 -21.53 -15.59
N LEU A 301 10.46 -20.25 -15.70
CA LEU A 301 10.21 -19.37 -14.57
C LEU A 301 9.10 -19.92 -13.65
N ARG A 302 8.00 -20.42 -14.24
CA ARG A 302 6.91 -21.07 -13.50
C ARG A 302 7.40 -22.27 -12.71
N GLU A 303 8.21 -23.15 -13.29
CA GLU A 303 8.75 -24.33 -12.60
C GLU A 303 9.59 -23.95 -11.38
N TYR A 304 10.48 -22.95 -11.52
CA TYR A 304 11.29 -22.48 -10.39
C TYR A 304 10.46 -21.80 -9.31
N ILE A 305 9.45 -21.00 -9.67
CA ILE A 305 8.56 -20.36 -8.69
C ILE A 305 7.76 -21.42 -7.91
N VAL A 306 7.29 -22.48 -8.58
CA VAL A 306 6.60 -23.59 -7.93
C VAL A 306 7.54 -24.31 -6.96
N GLU A 307 8.78 -24.59 -7.34
CA GLU A 307 9.75 -25.21 -6.42
C GLU A 307 10.10 -24.28 -5.25
N LEU A 308 10.20 -22.97 -5.47
CA LEU A 308 10.38 -21.98 -4.40
C LEU A 308 9.21 -22.00 -3.42
N MET A 309 7.97 -22.05 -3.91
CA MET A 309 6.78 -22.18 -3.05
C MET A 309 6.83 -23.48 -2.24
N ASN A 310 7.23 -24.59 -2.85
CA ASN A 310 7.38 -25.86 -2.14
C ASN A 310 8.47 -25.79 -1.05
N PHE A 311 9.59 -25.13 -1.34
CA PHE A 311 10.66 -24.88 -0.37
C PHE A 311 10.18 -24.01 0.80
N MET A 312 9.37 -22.98 0.53
CA MET A 312 8.74 -22.16 1.57
C MET A 312 7.74 -22.96 2.42
N VAL A 313 6.98 -23.89 1.82
CA VAL A 313 6.08 -24.80 2.56
C VAL A 313 6.87 -25.72 3.48
N ALA A 314 7.96 -26.31 3.00
CA ALA A 314 8.80 -27.21 3.79
C ALA A 314 9.40 -26.51 5.02
N ASN A 315 9.72 -25.23 4.91
CA ASN A 315 10.31 -24.41 5.97
C ASN A 315 9.31 -23.42 6.61
N LYS A 316 8.00 -23.69 6.52
CA LYS A 316 6.95 -22.75 6.92
C LYS A 316 7.13 -22.22 8.35
N THR A 317 7.46 -23.09 9.30
CA THR A 317 7.61 -22.73 10.71
C THR A 317 8.79 -21.79 10.99
N ARG A 318 9.79 -21.79 10.10
CA ARG A 318 10.99 -20.95 10.23
C ARG A 318 10.83 -19.63 9.50
N PHE A 319 10.14 -19.64 8.36
CA PHE A 319 10.03 -18.48 7.48
C PHE A 319 8.88 -17.54 7.87
N PHE A 320 7.72 -18.08 8.27
CA PHE A 320 6.54 -17.28 8.58
C PHE A 320 6.35 -17.12 10.09
N LEU A 321 6.10 -15.89 10.53
CA LEU A 321 5.73 -15.62 11.91
C LEU A 321 4.34 -16.17 12.22
N GLN A 322 4.18 -16.73 13.41
CA GLN A 322 2.87 -17.14 13.93
C GLN A 322 2.06 -15.93 14.43
N GLU A 323 2.73 -14.95 15.03
CA GLU A 323 2.11 -13.76 15.59
C GLU A 323 2.87 -12.50 15.17
N TYR A 324 2.11 -11.45 14.83
CA TYR A 324 2.64 -10.15 14.43
C TYR A 324 2.57 -9.17 15.60
N GLU A 325 3.42 -8.15 15.58
CA GLU A 325 3.45 -7.14 16.64
C GLU A 325 2.26 -6.18 16.51
N ASN A 326 1.62 -5.88 17.64
CA ASN A 326 0.58 -4.86 17.66
C ASN A 326 1.19 -3.49 17.37
N ALA A 327 0.65 -2.81 16.37
CA ALA A 327 1.10 -1.46 16.08
C ALA A 327 0.80 -0.53 17.25
N PRO A 328 1.75 0.34 17.64
CA PRO A 328 1.54 1.25 18.76
C PRO A 328 0.41 2.24 18.44
N SER A 329 -0.33 2.69 19.45
CA SER A 329 -1.56 3.49 19.27
C SER A 329 -1.36 4.69 18.34
N HIS A 330 -0.25 5.42 18.49
CA HIS A 330 0.09 6.58 17.66
C HIS A 330 0.22 6.23 16.16
N TYR A 331 0.72 5.03 15.85
CA TYR A 331 0.83 4.55 14.48
C TYR A 331 -0.57 4.26 13.92
N VAL A 332 -1.44 3.63 14.72
CA VAL A 332 -2.80 3.29 14.32
C VAL A 332 -3.61 4.55 13.97
N THR A 333 -3.52 5.63 14.75
CA THR A 333 -4.20 6.90 14.42
C THR A 333 -3.63 7.52 13.16
N PHE A 334 -2.30 7.58 13.01
CA PHE A 334 -1.67 8.14 11.83
C PHE A 334 -2.10 7.42 10.53
N MET A 335 -2.25 6.10 10.57
CA MET A 335 -2.67 5.32 9.40
C MET A 335 -4.19 5.38 9.12
N ARG A 336 -4.99 5.78 10.12
CA ARG A 336 -6.46 5.90 10.01
C ARG A 336 -6.94 7.31 9.68
N SER A 337 -6.13 8.34 9.93
CA SER A 337 -6.39 9.73 9.50
C SER A 337 -6.33 9.88 7.99
#